data_AF-A0A941GNH9-F1
#
_entry.id   AF-A0A941GNH9-F1
#
_cell.length_a   1.000
_cell.length_b   1.000
_cell.length_c   1.000
_cell.angle_alpha   90.00
_cell.angle_beta   90.00
_cell.angle_gamma   90.00
#
_symmetry.space_group_name_H-M   'P 1'
#
loop_
_entity.id
_entity.type
_entity.pdbx_description
1 polymer ?
#
loop_
_entity_poly.entity_id
_entity_poly.type
_entity_poly.pdbx_seq_one_letter_code
_entity_poly.pdbx_strand_id
1 'polypeptide(L)'
;MTYLNKIRDLTQSIPRNIVDFSQPRDRTSPPTQASSNFITNKEQGDWAEDLIFRAINETSSHYVAVKYGKSDDLIAGDKGFDEFYNKFQDELDTIGKRPDLLVFRKENFDTKLGYNISKVEHSIIDNYVKKAVAGLEIR
;
A
#
# COMPACT_ATOMS: atom_id res chain seq x y z
N MET A 1 -2.65 18.85 -20.47
CA MET A 1 -2.68 19.00 -18.99
C MET A 1 -2.56 17.60 -18.39
N THR A 2 -1.56 17.34 -17.56
CA THR A 2 -1.43 16.05 -16.86
C THR A 2 -2.40 16.00 -15.67
N TYR A 3 -2.85 14.79 -15.29
CA TYR A 3 -3.69 14.58 -14.11
C TYR A 3 -3.11 15.22 -12.84
N LEU A 4 -1.78 15.14 -12.67
CA LEU A 4 -1.05 15.76 -11.57
C LEU A 4 -1.24 17.28 -11.50
N ASN A 5 -1.17 17.97 -12.64
CA ASN A 5 -1.33 19.42 -12.67
C ASN A 5 -2.75 19.82 -12.27
N LYS A 6 -3.76 19.07 -12.74
CA LYS A 6 -5.15 19.31 -12.35
C LYS A 6 -5.36 19.17 -10.83
N ILE A 7 -4.73 18.17 -10.20
CA ILE A 7 -4.79 18.04 -8.73
C ILE A 7 -4.10 19.24 -8.06
N ARG A 8 -2.92 19.65 -8.52
CA ARG A 8 -2.20 20.81 -7.96
C ARG A 8 -3.01 22.10 -8.05
N ASP A 9 -3.70 22.32 -9.17
CA ASP A 9 -4.54 23.51 -9.33
C ASP A 9 -5.76 23.45 -8.39
N LEU A 10 -6.36 22.27 -8.22
CA LEU A 10 -7.47 22.06 -7.28
C LEU A 10 -7.03 22.27 -5.82
N THR A 11 -5.85 21.78 -5.42
CA THR A 11 -5.39 21.94 -4.03
C THR A 11 -5.13 23.40 -3.67
N GLN A 12 -4.77 24.26 -4.63
CA GLN A 12 -4.62 25.70 -4.40
C GLN A 12 -5.95 26.40 -4.10
N SER A 13 -7.08 25.84 -4.54
CA SER A 13 -8.41 26.39 -4.27
C SER A 13 -8.94 26.05 -2.86
N ILE A 14 -8.27 25.13 -2.15
CA ILE A 14 -8.69 24.71 -0.81
C ILE A 14 -8.23 25.76 0.22
N PRO A 15 -9.16 26.31 1.03
CA PRO A 15 -8.81 27.24 2.09
C PRO A 15 -7.83 26.65 3.12
N ARG A 16 -6.79 27.40 3.49
CA ARG A 16 -5.75 26.95 4.44
C ARG A 16 -6.27 26.66 5.85
N ASN A 17 -7.41 27.23 6.23
CA ASN A 17 -8.06 26.94 7.51
C ASN A 17 -8.70 25.54 7.55
N ILE A 18 -8.87 24.88 6.40
CA ILE A 18 -9.30 23.47 6.33
C ILE A 18 -8.07 22.57 6.35
N VAL A 19 -7.13 22.80 5.44
CA VAL A 19 -5.86 22.07 5.33
C VAL A 19 -4.79 23.02 4.80
N ASP A 20 -3.64 23.07 5.47
CA ASP A 20 -2.47 23.80 5.00
C ASP A 20 -1.42 22.83 4.43
N PHE A 21 -1.44 22.65 3.10
CA PHE A 21 -0.48 21.81 2.38
C PHE A 21 0.97 22.36 2.40
N SER A 22 1.21 23.54 2.96
CA SER A 22 2.58 24.07 3.14
C SER A 22 3.26 23.57 4.41
N GLN A 23 2.51 22.98 5.34
CA GLN A 23 3.06 22.39 6.56
C GLN A 23 3.46 20.93 6.33
N PRO A 24 4.54 20.44 6.96
CA PRO A 24 4.85 19.02 6.96
C PRO A 24 3.74 18.23 7.68
N ARG A 25 3.57 16.96 7.30
CA ARG A 25 2.63 16.08 7.99
C ARG A 25 3.10 15.80 9.42
N ASP A 26 2.20 15.88 10.38
CA ASP A 26 2.48 15.46 11.75
C ASP A 26 2.74 13.94 11.80
N ARG A 27 3.94 13.57 12.26
CA ARG A 27 4.29 12.18 12.49
C ARG A 27 3.62 11.70 13.76
N THR A 28 2.77 10.70 13.62
CA THR A 28 2.17 10.01 14.77
C THR A 28 3.24 9.20 15.51
N SER A 29 3.18 9.13 16.83
CA SER A 29 4.03 8.22 17.61
C SER A 29 3.66 6.75 17.34
N PRO A 30 4.63 5.81 17.40
CA PRO A 30 4.33 4.40 17.30
C PRO A 30 3.38 3.96 18.42
N PRO A 31 2.34 3.16 18.11
CA PRO A 31 1.54 2.53 19.15
C PRO A 31 2.41 1.55 19.96
N THR A 32 2.15 1.46 21.27
CA THR A 32 2.92 0.60 22.20
C THR A 32 2.31 -0.78 22.41
N GLN A 33 1.03 -0.95 22.11
CA GLN A 33 0.31 -2.23 22.25
C GLN A 33 -0.74 -2.40 21.14
N ALA A 34 -0.95 -3.65 20.72
CA ALA A 34 -2.05 -4.03 19.84
C ALA A 34 -3.19 -4.65 20.66
N SER A 35 -4.43 -4.17 20.47
CA SER A 35 -5.60 -4.77 21.12
C SER A 35 -5.99 -6.10 20.47
N SER A 36 -6.65 -6.99 21.22
CA SER A 36 -7.15 -8.26 20.67
C SER A 36 -8.07 -8.04 19.45
N ASN A 37 -8.93 -7.02 19.48
CA ASN A 37 -9.81 -6.68 18.36
C ASN A 37 -9.03 -6.26 17.12
N PHE A 38 -7.93 -5.51 17.28
CA PHE A 38 -7.06 -5.14 16.18
C PHE A 38 -6.43 -6.37 15.52
N ILE A 39 -5.92 -7.30 16.34
CA ILE A 39 -5.33 -8.55 15.84
C ILE A 39 -6.37 -9.36 15.08
N THR A 40 -7.58 -9.56 15.65
CA THR A 40 -8.65 -10.30 14.97
C THR A 40 -9.04 -9.67 13.63
N ASN A 41 -9.18 -8.34 13.57
CA ASN A 41 -9.50 -7.65 12.32
C ASN A 41 -8.37 -7.76 11.29
N LYS A 42 -7.10 -7.72 11.74
CA LYS A 42 -5.94 -7.92 10.87
C LYS A 42 -5.99 -9.30 10.23
N GLU A 43 -6.13 -10.36 11.04
CA GLU A 43 -6.16 -11.75 10.55
C GLU A 43 -7.33 -12.00 9.58
N GLN A 44 -8.49 -11.38 9.82
CA GLN A 44 -9.62 -11.45 8.88
C GLN A 44 -9.31 -10.75 7.54
N GLY A 45 -8.67 -9.59 7.60
CA GLY A 45 -8.21 -8.87 6.41
C GLY A 45 -7.18 -9.68 5.62
N ASP A 46 -6.20 -10.26 6.30
CA ASP A 46 -5.15 -11.09 5.69
C ASP A 46 -5.75 -12.33 5.02
N TRP A 47 -6.75 -12.97 5.66
CA TRP A 47 -7.49 -14.09 5.06
C TRP A 47 -8.29 -13.66 3.81
N ALA A 48 -8.97 -12.51 3.87
CA ALA A 48 -9.73 -11.98 2.74
C ALA A 48 -8.80 -11.61 1.57
N GLU A 49 -7.65 -11.01 1.86
CA GLU A 49 -6.61 -10.71 0.86
C GLU A 49 -6.15 -11.98 0.15
N ASP A 50 -5.81 -13.02 0.91
CA ASP A 50 -5.36 -14.30 0.36
C ASP A 50 -6.43 -14.97 -0.51
N LEU A 51 -7.70 -14.93 -0.07
CA LEU A 51 -8.81 -15.48 -0.84
C LEU A 51 -8.96 -14.80 -2.20
N ILE A 52 -8.97 -13.46 -2.23
CA ILE A 52 -9.09 -12.69 -3.48
C ILE A 52 -7.86 -12.88 -4.36
N PHE A 53 -6.66 -12.87 -3.77
CA PHE A 53 -5.42 -13.13 -4.49
C PHE A 53 -5.46 -14.47 -5.22
N ARG A 54 -5.85 -15.55 -4.52
CA ARG A 54 -6.02 -16.88 -5.12
C ARG A 54 -7.12 -16.90 -6.16
N ALA A 55 -8.29 -16.35 -5.86
CA ALA A 55 -9.41 -16.32 -6.79
C ALA A 55 -9.04 -15.68 -8.14
N ILE A 56 -8.34 -14.53 -8.12
CA ILE A 56 -7.89 -13.88 -9.36
C ILE A 56 -6.89 -14.78 -10.10
N ASN A 57 -5.87 -15.28 -9.41
CA ASN A 57 -4.78 -16.01 -10.05
C ASN A 57 -5.16 -17.41 -10.55
N GLU A 58 -6.14 -18.06 -9.91
CA GLU A 58 -6.61 -19.40 -10.27
C GLU A 58 -7.71 -19.37 -11.34
N THR A 59 -8.55 -18.33 -11.38
CA THR A 59 -9.72 -18.30 -12.27
C THR A 59 -9.59 -17.37 -13.47
N SER A 60 -8.75 -16.33 -13.40
CA SER A 60 -8.65 -15.33 -14.47
C SER A 60 -7.76 -15.79 -15.61
N SER A 61 -8.27 -15.74 -16.84
CA SER A 61 -7.49 -15.98 -18.05
C SER A 61 -6.58 -14.81 -18.42
N HIS A 62 -6.95 -13.57 -18.08
CA HIS A 62 -6.31 -12.35 -18.60
C HIS A 62 -5.57 -11.52 -17.55
N TYR A 63 -5.87 -11.73 -16.27
CA TYR A 63 -5.31 -10.94 -15.18
C TYR A 63 -4.50 -11.78 -14.22
N VAL A 64 -3.62 -11.10 -13.50
CA VAL A 64 -2.81 -11.65 -12.41
C VAL A 64 -2.80 -10.66 -11.26
N ALA A 65 -2.99 -11.15 -10.04
CA ALA A 65 -2.84 -10.38 -8.80
C ALA A 65 -1.45 -10.60 -8.21
N VAL A 66 -0.82 -9.53 -7.74
CA VAL A 66 0.50 -9.52 -7.11
C VAL A 66 0.38 -8.79 -5.77
N LYS A 67 0.93 -9.36 -4.70
CA LYS A 67 0.97 -8.73 -3.38
C LYS A 67 1.89 -7.51 -3.38
N TYR A 68 1.38 -6.38 -2.92
CA TYR A 68 2.11 -5.11 -2.92
C TYR A 68 2.06 -4.39 -1.56
N GLY A 69 0.97 -4.53 -0.82
CA GLY A 69 0.85 -4.02 0.54
C GLY A 69 1.87 -4.66 1.47
N LYS A 70 2.31 -3.92 2.49
CA LYS A 70 3.22 -4.46 3.50
C LYS A 70 2.43 -5.35 4.48
N SER A 71 2.40 -6.64 4.19
CA SER A 71 2.02 -7.67 5.16
C SER A 71 3.26 -8.02 6.01
N ASP A 72 3.52 -7.25 7.06
CA ASP A 72 4.50 -7.65 8.07
C ASP A 72 3.77 -8.05 9.37
N ASP A 73 4.31 -9.07 10.03
CA ASP A 73 3.75 -9.68 11.23
C ASP A 73 4.01 -8.85 12.50
N LEU A 74 4.85 -7.81 12.39
CA LEU A 74 5.24 -6.95 13.51
C LEU A 74 4.04 -6.18 14.04
N ILE A 75 3.63 -6.50 15.27
CA ILE A 75 2.61 -5.77 16.01
C ILE A 75 3.26 -4.82 17.02
N ALA A 76 2.49 -3.82 17.41
CA ALA A 76 2.89 -2.88 18.45
C ALA A 76 3.27 -3.62 19.74
N GLY A 77 4.50 -3.40 20.21
CA GLY A 77 5.10 -4.10 21.35
C GLY A 77 6.16 -5.15 20.97
N ASP A 78 6.24 -5.54 19.69
CA ASP A 78 7.29 -6.44 19.21
C ASP A 78 8.64 -5.73 19.08
N LYS A 79 9.71 -6.51 19.25
CA LYS A 79 11.07 -6.01 19.05
C LYS A 79 11.26 -5.58 17.59
N GLY A 80 11.63 -4.32 17.38
CA GLY A 80 11.84 -3.74 16.04
C GLY A 80 10.62 -3.04 15.43
N PHE A 81 9.49 -2.99 16.15
CA PHE A 81 8.29 -2.31 15.69
C PHE A 81 8.52 -0.80 15.46
N ASP A 82 9.26 -0.11 16.34
CA ASP A 82 9.50 1.33 16.20
C ASP A 82 10.28 1.69 14.92
N GLU A 83 11.31 0.89 14.58
CA GLU A 83 12.07 1.09 13.34
C GLU A 83 11.20 0.82 12.11
N PHE A 84 10.40 -0.25 12.16
CA PHE A 84 9.43 -0.57 11.11
C PHE A 84 8.42 0.57 10.94
N TYR A 85 7.85 1.06 12.04
CA TYR A 85 6.85 2.11 12.04
C TYR A 85 7.40 3.42 11.45
N ASN A 86 8.61 3.82 11.85
CA ASN A 86 9.25 5.02 11.30
C ASN A 86 9.52 4.89 9.79
N LYS A 87 10.05 3.74 9.34
CA LYS A 87 10.23 3.47 7.90
C LYS A 87 8.91 3.48 7.14
N PHE A 88 7.83 3.02 7.76
CA PHE A 88 6.49 3.09 7.18
C PHE A 88 5.99 4.54 7.07
N GLN A 89 6.23 5.39 8.07
CA GLN A 89 5.90 6.82 7.99
C GLN A 89 6.69 7.52 6.88
N ASP A 90 7.98 7.23 6.72
CA ASP A 90 8.81 7.78 5.63
C ASP A 90 8.28 7.35 4.25
N GLU A 91 7.83 6.10 4.11
CA GLU A 91 7.21 5.61 2.87
C GLU A 91 5.87 6.29 2.59
N LEU A 92 5.02 6.45 3.60
CA LEU A 92 3.75 7.18 3.47
C LEU A 92 3.95 8.62 3.01
N ASP A 93 4.98 9.30 3.53
CA ASP A 93 5.31 10.68 3.17
C ASP A 93 5.81 10.81 1.71
N THR A 94 6.35 9.73 1.14
CA THR A 94 6.97 9.75 -0.20
C THR A 94 6.06 9.25 -1.30
N ILE A 95 5.46 8.07 -1.13
CA ILE A 95 4.66 7.40 -2.18
C ILE A 95 3.19 7.22 -1.77
N GLY A 96 2.85 7.54 -0.52
CA GLY A 96 1.54 7.26 0.05
C GLY A 96 1.39 5.80 0.49
N LYS A 97 0.15 5.39 0.75
CA LYS A 97 -0.15 4.01 1.14
C LYS A 97 -0.11 3.09 -0.07
N ARG A 98 0.60 1.96 0.03
CA ARG A 98 0.50 0.87 -0.93
C ARG A 98 -0.85 0.15 -0.78
N PRO A 99 -1.62 -0.08 -1.86
CA PRO A 99 -2.75 -1.00 -1.81
C PRO A 99 -2.27 -2.44 -1.58
N ASP A 100 -3.16 -3.28 -1.07
CA ASP A 100 -2.84 -4.65 -0.66
C ASP A 100 -2.40 -5.50 -1.86
N LEU A 101 -3.19 -5.47 -2.95
CA LEU A 101 -2.89 -6.15 -4.21
C LEU A 101 -2.80 -5.18 -5.39
N LEU A 102 -1.92 -5.49 -6.33
CA LEU A 102 -1.92 -4.90 -7.67
C LEU A 102 -2.40 -5.93 -8.68
N VAL A 103 -3.28 -5.53 -9.58
CA VAL A 103 -3.78 -6.37 -10.67
C VAL A 103 -3.11 -5.94 -11.96
N PHE A 104 -2.53 -6.89 -12.68
CA PHE A 104 -1.88 -6.67 -13.97
C PHE A 104 -2.60 -7.47 -15.06
N ARG A 105 -2.49 -7.01 -16.31
CA ARG A 105 -2.70 -7.89 -17.47
C ARG A 105 -1.57 -8.91 -17.50
N LYS A 106 -1.85 -10.17 -17.84
CA LYS A 106 -0.82 -11.24 -17.87
C LYS A 106 0.38 -10.91 -18.76
N GLU A 107 0.17 -10.19 -19.87
CA GLU A 107 1.25 -9.72 -20.76
C GLU A 107 2.23 -8.74 -20.09
N ASN A 108 1.79 -8.05 -19.03
CA ASN A 108 2.59 -7.10 -18.26
C ASN A 108 3.18 -7.72 -16.99
N PHE A 109 2.90 -9.00 -16.70
CA PHE A 109 3.39 -9.69 -15.52
C PHE A 109 4.90 -9.96 -15.63
N ASP A 110 5.66 -9.56 -14.61
CA ASP A 110 7.08 -9.87 -14.54
C ASP A 110 7.32 -11.14 -13.72
N THR A 111 7.58 -12.24 -14.42
CA THR A 111 7.85 -13.54 -13.78
C THR A 111 9.11 -13.54 -12.92
N LYS A 112 10.04 -12.60 -13.11
CA LYS A 112 11.25 -12.48 -12.29
C LYS A 112 10.97 -11.87 -10.92
N LEU A 113 10.02 -10.94 -10.86
CA LEU A 113 9.55 -10.34 -9.61
C LEU A 113 8.58 -11.29 -8.87
N GLY A 114 7.87 -12.13 -9.62
CA GLY A 114 6.94 -13.10 -9.07
C GLY A 114 5.66 -12.45 -8.54
N TYR A 115 4.99 -13.14 -7.62
CA TYR A 115 3.65 -12.75 -7.13
C TYR A 115 3.67 -11.92 -5.85
N ASN A 116 4.85 -11.61 -5.30
CA ASN A 116 4.97 -10.81 -4.08
C ASN A 116 6.12 -9.82 -4.20
N ILE A 117 5.76 -8.53 -4.26
CA ILE A 117 6.70 -7.42 -4.34
C ILE A 117 6.59 -6.50 -3.11
N SER A 118 5.87 -6.92 -2.06
CA SER A 118 5.63 -6.12 -0.84
C SER A 118 6.92 -5.65 -0.15
N LYS A 119 7.95 -6.49 -0.18
CA LYS A 119 9.27 -6.23 0.45
C LYS A 119 10.29 -5.61 -0.52
N VAL A 120 9.91 -5.38 -1.76
CA VAL A 120 10.79 -4.75 -2.76
C VAL A 120 10.72 -3.23 -2.60
N GLU A 121 11.88 -2.59 -2.66
CA GLU A 121 12.00 -1.14 -2.59
C GLU A 121 11.26 -0.48 -3.76
N HIS A 122 10.43 0.52 -3.48
CA HIS A 122 9.56 1.11 -4.50
C HIS A 122 10.34 1.73 -5.66
N SER A 123 11.51 2.32 -5.39
CA SER A 123 12.38 2.91 -6.41
C SER A 123 12.76 1.93 -7.53
N ILE A 124 12.85 0.63 -7.21
CA ILE A 124 13.20 -0.45 -8.14
C ILE A 124 11.99 -0.88 -8.97
N ILE A 125 10.78 -0.82 -8.39
CA ILE A 125 9.54 -1.34 -9.00
C ILE A 125 8.57 -0.25 -9.48
N ASP A 126 8.89 1.03 -9.35
CA ASP A 126 7.99 2.14 -9.72
C ASP A 126 7.45 2.01 -11.16
N ASN A 127 8.33 1.74 -12.13
CA ASN A 127 7.93 1.51 -13.52
C ASN A 127 7.08 0.25 -13.70
N TYR A 128 7.27 -0.76 -12.86
CA TYR A 128 6.46 -1.97 -12.88
C TYR A 128 5.07 -1.68 -12.31
N VAL A 129 5.00 -1.08 -11.12
CA VAL A 129 3.74 -0.70 -10.43
C VAL A 129 2.82 0.13 -11.34
N LYS A 130 3.37 1.07 -12.12
CA LYS A 130 2.62 1.88 -13.10
C LYS A 130 1.92 1.07 -14.20
N LYS A 131 2.30 -0.18 -14.44
CA LYS A 131 1.66 -1.07 -15.41
C LYS A 131 0.42 -1.79 -14.85
N ALA A 132 0.17 -1.69 -13.54
CA ALA A 132 -1.01 -2.25 -12.93
C ALA A 132 -2.28 -1.58 -13.51
N VAL A 133 -3.31 -2.38 -13.76
CA VAL A 133 -4.61 -1.88 -14.20
C VAL A 133 -5.47 -1.41 -13.02
N ALA A 134 -5.20 -1.94 -11.83
CA ALA A 134 -5.90 -1.58 -10.60
C ALA A 134 -5.03 -1.89 -9.37
N GLY A 135 -5.26 -1.14 -8.30
CA GLY A 135 -4.89 -1.52 -6.93
C GLY A 135 -6.14 -1.87 -6.14
N LEU A 136 -6.06 -2.94 -5.34
CA LEU A 136 -7.16 -3.42 -4.49
C LEU A 136 -6.77 -3.24 -3.03
N GLU A 137 -7.69 -2.66 -2.27
CA GLU A 137 -7.63 -2.59 -0.81
C GLU A 137 -8.73 -3.53 -0.28
N ILE A 138 -8.37 -4.45 0.61
CA ILE A 138 -9.23 -5.53 1.09
C ILE A 138 -9.35 -5.40 2.60
N ARG A 139 -10.58 -5.43 3.11
CA ARG A 139 -10.93 -5.17 4.51
C ARG A 139 -12.04 -6.10 4.97
#